data_AF-A0A497HND8-F1
#
_entry.id   AF-A0A497HND8-F1
#
_cell.length_a   1.000
_cell.length_b   1.000
_cell.length_c   1.000
_cell.angle_alpha   90.00
_cell.angle_beta   90.00
_cell.angle_gamma   90.00
#
_symmetry.space_group_name_H-M   'P 1'
#
loop_
_entity.id
_entity.type
_entity.pdbx_description
1 polymer ?
#
loop_
_entity_poly.entity_id
_entity_poly.type
_entity_poly.pdbx_seq_one_letter_code
_entity_poly.pdbx_strand_id
1 'polypeptide(L)'
;EVGVGRKKLEELSASLHDSSEMDTPLSSGSFKLDGSVIAPCTVSTASKIACGVQDNLITRAASVALKERWPLLLLIRETPLPAPVLRSLTYLSEIGVTIMPASPAFYLSPRGVDDLVDFIVRRILAHLGYEDSAEPYRPPEETSKKLG
;
A
#
# COMPACT_ATOMS: atom_id res chain seq x y z
N GLU A 1 1.45 8.21 15.09
CA GLU A 1 2.71 7.44 14.97
C GLU A 1 3.84 8.20 14.26
N VAL A 2 3.60 8.99 13.22
CA VAL A 2 4.67 9.73 12.47
C VAL A 2 4.85 11.20 12.89
N GLY A 3 4.18 11.68 13.94
CA GLY A 3 4.28 13.09 14.37
C GLY A 3 3.73 14.13 13.39
N VAL A 4 3.15 13.70 12.26
CA VAL A 4 2.51 14.57 11.28
C VAL A 4 1.14 15.00 11.81
N GLY A 5 1.00 16.30 12.08
CA GLY A 5 -0.27 16.88 12.52
C GLY A 5 -1.30 16.97 11.39
N ARG A 6 -2.59 17.00 11.75
CA ARG A 6 -3.71 17.08 10.79
C ARG A 6 -3.54 18.18 9.75
N LYS A 7 -3.13 19.37 10.18
CA LYS A 7 -2.86 20.52 9.30
C LYS A 7 -1.90 20.18 8.16
N LYS A 8 -0.85 19.40 8.45
CA LYS A 8 0.14 19.03 7.43
C LYS A 8 -0.43 18.04 6.43
N LEU A 9 -1.33 17.15 6.86
CA LEU A 9 -2.05 16.25 5.95
C LEU A 9 -2.99 17.03 5.03
N GLU A 10 -3.73 18.00 5.58
CA GLU A 10 -4.62 18.87 4.80
C GLU A 10 -3.87 19.63 3.70
N GLU A 11 -2.63 20.08 3.96
CA GLU A 11 -1.77 20.73 2.95
C GLU A 11 -1.30 19.79 1.83
N LEU A 12 -1.20 18.49 2.10
CA LEU A 12 -0.68 17.48 1.15
C LEU A 12 -1.79 16.72 0.42
N SER A 13 -3.04 16.84 0.88
CA SER A 13 -4.19 16.10 0.37
C SER A 13 -5.13 16.99 -0.43
N ALA A 14 -5.71 16.49 -1.52
CA ALA A 14 -6.83 17.15 -2.19
C ALA A 14 -8.08 17.21 -1.31
N SER A 15 -8.33 16.17 -0.51
CA SER A 15 -9.35 16.12 0.54
C SER A 15 -8.91 15.22 1.68
N LEU A 16 -9.39 15.51 2.90
CA LEU A 16 -9.13 14.72 4.10
C LEU A 16 -10.46 14.30 4.73
N HIS A 17 -10.59 13.01 5.02
CA HIS A 17 -11.79 12.41 5.60
C HIS A 17 -11.43 11.57 6.83
N ASP A 18 -12.29 11.59 7.84
CA ASP A 18 -12.25 10.66 8.95
C ASP A 18 -12.76 9.28 8.52
N SER A 19 -12.24 8.25 9.18
CA SER A 19 -12.72 6.88 9.04
C SER A 19 -14.22 6.71 9.29
N SER A 20 -14.86 7.56 10.10
CA SER A 20 -16.31 7.50 10.34
C SER A 20 -17.16 8.18 9.27
N GLU A 21 -16.57 8.97 8.37
CA GLU A 21 -17.29 9.76 7.38
C GLU A 21 -17.70 8.92 6.17
N MET A 22 -18.81 8.18 6.30
CA MET A 22 -19.32 7.32 5.23
C MET A 22 -19.97 8.09 4.07
N ASP A 23 -20.42 9.31 4.33
CA ASP A 23 -21.08 10.18 3.34
C ASP A 23 -20.05 10.99 2.52
N THR A 24 -19.08 10.29 1.93
CA THR A 24 -18.02 10.87 1.10
C THR A 24 -18.00 10.23 -0.29
N PRO A 25 -17.48 10.91 -1.33
CA PRO A 25 -17.37 10.32 -2.66
C PRO A 25 -16.61 8.98 -2.68
N LEU A 26 -15.65 8.82 -1.75
CA LEU A 26 -14.84 7.61 -1.59
C LEU A 26 -15.65 6.35 -1.24
N SER A 27 -16.88 6.49 -0.74
CA SER A 27 -17.76 5.35 -0.43
C SER A 27 -18.60 4.87 -1.64
N SER A 28 -18.45 5.53 -2.79
CA SER A 28 -19.23 5.30 -4.01
C SER A 28 -18.38 4.91 -5.21
N GLY A 29 -18.85 3.93 -5.99
CA GLY A 29 -18.21 3.53 -7.24
C GLY A 29 -18.39 4.53 -8.39
N SER A 30 -19.29 5.50 -8.25
CA SER A 30 -19.49 6.55 -9.26
C SER A 30 -18.38 7.59 -9.24
N PHE A 31 -17.61 7.68 -8.15
CA PHE A 31 -16.45 8.55 -8.04
C PHE A 31 -15.19 7.75 -8.37
N LYS A 32 -14.76 7.82 -9.63
CA LYS A 32 -13.64 7.02 -10.13
C LYS A 32 -12.32 7.45 -9.49
N LEU A 33 -11.58 6.48 -8.98
CA LEU A 33 -10.19 6.62 -8.53
C LEU A 33 -9.28 5.83 -9.47
N ASP A 34 -8.06 6.33 -9.67
CA ASP A 34 -7.03 5.61 -10.46
C ASP A 34 -6.45 4.42 -9.68
N GLY A 35 -6.54 4.46 -8.35
CA GLY A 35 -6.12 3.36 -7.48
C GLY A 35 -6.30 3.72 -6.01
N SER A 36 -6.14 2.73 -5.13
CA SER A 36 -6.22 2.89 -3.68
C SER A 36 -5.05 2.20 -3.00
N VAL A 37 -4.45 2.87 -2.03
CA VAL A 37 -3.33 2.36 -1.23
C VAL A 37 -3.69 2.48 0.24
N ILE A 38 -3.51 1.39 0.99
CA ILE A 38 -3.60 1.40 2.45
C ILE A 38 -2.17 1.21 2.99
N ALA A 39 -1.58 2.29 3.53
CA ALA A 39 -0.20 2.30 3.99
C ALA A 39 -0.01 3.08 5.31
N PRO A 40 0.42 2.41 6.40
CA PRO A 40 0.48 0.96 6.56
C PRO A 40 -0.92 0.32 6.58
N CYS A 41 -1.00 -0.96 6.23
CA CYS A 41 -2.21 -1.78 6.35
C CYS A 41 -2.04 -2.77 7.50
N THR A 42 -2.92 -2.68 8.50
CA THR A 42 -2.96 -3.66 9.59
C THR A 42 -3.55 -4.98 9.11
N VAL A 43 -3.18 -6.09 9.77
CA VAL A 43 -3.75 -7.41 9.46
C VAL A 43 -5.25 -7.49 9.76
N SER A 44 -5.75 -6.67 10.70
CA SER A 44 -7.18 -6.54 10.98
C SER A 44 -7.90 -5.90 9.79
N THR A 45 -7.39 -4.78 9.27
CA THR A 45 -7.94 -4.12 8.08
C THR A 45 -7.92 -5.05 6.87
N ALA A 46 -6.80 -5.73 6.59
CA ALA A 46 -6.71 -6.68 5.49
C ALA A 46 -7.72 -7.84 5.65
N SER A 47 -7.85 -8.40 6.85
CA SER A 47 -8.81 -9.49 7.12
C SER A 47 -10.26 -9.03 6.98
N LYS A 48 -10.60 -7.81 7.41
CA LYS A 48 -11.92 -7.22 7.19
C LYS A 48 -12.24 -7.09 5.69
N ILE A 49 -11.28 -6.61 4.90
CA ILE A 49 -11.42 -6.51 3.44
C ILE A 49 -11.62 -7.89 2.82
N ALA A 50 -10.81 -8.88 3.22
CA ALA A 50 -10.94 -10.27 2.75
C ALA A 50 -12.33 -10.86 3.04
N CYS A 51 -12.91 -10.53 4.20
CA CYS A 51 -14.25 -10.97 4.59
C CYS A 51 -15.38 -10.08 4.06
N GLY A 52 -15.10 -9.01 3.30
CA GLY A 52 -16.11 -8.08 2.80
C GLY A 52 -16.76 -7.18 3.86
N VAL A 53 -16.13 -7.02 5.04
CA VAL A 53 -16.59 -6.11 6.09
C VAL A 53 -16.33 -4.66 5.67
N GLN A 54 -17.32 -3.79 5.85
CA GLN A 54 -17.30 -2.37 5.46
C GLN A 54 -17.76 -1.47 6.61
N ASP A 55 -17.11 -1.62 7.76
CA ASP A 55 -17.47 -0.98 9.03
C ASP A 55 -16.93 0.44 9.20
N ASN A 56 -16.09 0.92 8.27
CA ASN A 56 -15.61 2.31 8.21
C ASN A 56 -15.27 2.71 6.77
N LEU A 57 -14.93 3.97 6.57
CA LEU A 57 -14.65 4.53 5.25
C LEU A 57 -13.49 3.82 4.54
N ILE A 58 -12.45 3.38 5.27
CA ILE A 58 -11.29 2.70 4.69
C ILE A 58 -11.70 1.33 4.13
N THR A 59 -12.39 0.52 4.93
CA THR A 59 -12.85 -0.81 4.51
C THR A 59 -13.93 -0.72 3.44
N ARG A 60 -14.78 0.31 3.50
CA ARG A 60 -15.75 0.62 2.45
C ARG A 60 -15.09 1.03 1.13
N ALA A 61 -14.14 1.97 1.14
CA ALA A 61 -13.42 2.41 -0.06
C ALA A 61 -12.65 1.25 -0.71
N ALA A 62 -12.00 0.40 0.09
CA ALA A 62 -11.37 -0.82 -0.41
C ALA A 62 -12.38 -1.75 -1.09
N SER A 63 -13.58 -1.94 -0.52
CA SER A 63 -14.60 -2.75 -1.16
C SER A 63 -15.19 -2.11 -2.42
N VAL A 64 -15.21 -0.78 -2.51
CA VAL A 64 -15.54 -0.08 -3.76
C VAL A 64 -14.47 -0.36 -4.82
N ALA A 65 -13.19 -0.25 -4.47
CA ALA A 65 -12.10 -0.58 -5.38
C ALA A 65 -12.21 -2.04 -5.88
N LEU A 66 -12.52 -3.00 -5.01
CA LEU A 66 -12.71 -4.40 -5.38
C LEU A 66 -13.88 -4.59 -6.36
N LYS A 67 -15.07 -4.04 -6.06
CA LYS A 67 -16.26 -4.26 -6.90
C LYS A 67 -16.14 -3.57 -8.26
N GLU A 68 -15.44 -2.44 -8.32
CA GLU A 68 -15.19 -1.68 -9.56
C GLU A 68 -13.92 -2.12 -10.29
N ARG A 69 -13.19 -3.11 -9.75
CA ARG A 69 -11.93 -3.64 -10.28
C ARG A 69 -10.85 -2.56 -10.44
N TRP A 70 -10.80 -1.61 -9.52
CA TRP A 70 -9.74 -0.61 -9.47
C TRP A 70 -8.50 -1.16 -8.74
N PRO A 71 -7.30 -0.68 -9.07
CA PRO A 71 -6.07 -1.07 -8.38
C PRO A 71 -6.19 -0.85 -6.86
N LEU A 72 -5.91 -1.90 -6.08
CA LEU A 72 -5.84 -1.85 -4.62
C LEU A 72 -4.52 -2.45 -4.17
N LEU A 73 -3.77 -1.69 -3.36
CA LEU A 73 -2.50 -2.11 -2.77
C LEU A 73 -2.56 -2.03 -1.24
N LEU A 74 -2.16 -3.11 -0.57
CA LEU A 74 -2.08 -3.20 0.88
C LEU A 74 -0.62 -3.29 1.32
N LEU A 75 -0.12 -2.25 1.99
CA LEU A 75 1.23 -2.24 2.55
C LEU A 75 1.24 -2.95 3.92
N ILE A 76 1.43 -4.27 3.95
CA ILE A 76 1.37 -5.06 5.18
C ILE A 76 2.60 -4.80 6.05
N ARG A 77 2.37 -4.38 7.29
CA ARG A 77 3.41 -4.20 8.31
C ARG A 77 3.06 -5.05 9.54
N GLU A 78 3.46 -6.32 9.50
CA GLU A 78 3.28 -7.28 10.59
C GLU A 78 4.33 -8.40 10.52
N THR A 79 4.77 -8.90 11.68
CA THR A 79 5.63 -10.08 11.79
C THR A 79 5.61 -10.64 13.22
N PRO A 80 5.50 -11.96 13.43
CA PRO A 80 5.27 -13.02 12.43
C PRO A 80 3.81 -13.09 11.95
N LEU A 81 3.57 -13.71 10.79
CA LEU A 81 2.23 -13.86 10.22
C LEU A 81 1.60 -15.22 10.59
N PRO A 82 0.49 -15.26 11.34
CA PRO A 82 -0.20 -16.52 11.63
C PRO A 82 -1.04 -16.98 10.42
N ALA A 83 -1.35 -18.28 10.38
CA ALA A 83 -2.07 -18.90 9.26
C ALA A 83 -3.38 -18.21 8.84
N PRO A 84 -4.25 -17.72 9.75
CA PRO A 84 -5.46 -17.00 9.34
C PRO A 84 -5.16 -15.73 8.54
N VAL A 85 -4.14 -14.97 8.95
CA VAL A 85 -3.72 -13.77 8.23
C VAL A 85 -3.15 -14.14 6.87
N LEU A 86 -2.29 -15.15 6.81
CA LEU A 86 -1.75 -15.64 5.53
C LEU A 86 -2.86 -16.03 4.56
N ARG A 87 -3.90 -16.75 5.01
CA ARG A 87 -5.07 -17.11 4.19
C ARG A 87 -5.81 -15.88 3.67
N SER A 88 -6.05 -14.87 4.51
CA SER A 88 -6.66 -13.60 4.07
C SER A 88 -5.83 -12.91 3.00
N LEU A 89 -4.51 -12.83 3.20
CA LEU A 89 -3.60 -12.19 2.25
C LEU A 89 -3.50 -12.99 0.93
N THR A 90 -3.47 -14.32 1.00
CA THR A 90 -3.52 -15.19 -0.19
C THR A 90 -4.80 -14.95 -0.98
N TYR A 91 -5.97 -15.01 -0.34
CA TYR A 91 -7.25 -14.78 -1.01
C TYR A 91 -7.31 -13.40 -1.69
N LEU A 92 -6.88 -12.35 -0.99
CA LEU A 92 -6.83 -10.99 -1.56
C LEU A 92 -5.90 -10.93 -2.77
N SER A 93 -4.74 -11.58 -2.71
CA SER A 93 -3.81 -11.68 -3.84
C SER A 93 -4.42 -12.41 -5.03
N GLU A 94 -5.18 -13.50 -4.80
CA GLU A 94 -5.85 -14.28 -5.85
C GLU A 94 -6.90 -13.48 -6.61
N ILE A 95 -7.57 -12.53 -5.93
CA ILE A 95 -8.57 -11.65 -6.57
C ILE A 95 -7.99 -10.35 -7.14
N GLY A 96 -6.66 -10.24 -7.21
CA GLY A 96 -5.97 -9.13 -7.88
C GLY A 96 -5.56 -7.95 -6.98
N VAL A 97 -5.67 -8.08 -5.66
CA VAL A 97 -5.13 -7.06 -4.74
C VAL A 97 -3.61 -7.22 -4.65
N THR A 98 -2.87 -6.12 -4.74
CA THR A 98 -1.42 -6.15 -4.52
C THR A 98 -1.13 -6.24 -3.03
N ILE A 99 -0.60 -7.37 -2.57
CA ILE A 99 -0.08 -7.54 -1.21
C ILE A 99 1.41 -7.16 -1.21
N MET A 100 1.73 -6.03 -0.60
CA MET A 100 3.10 -5.52 -0.52
C MET A 100 3.55 -5.49 0.95
N PRO A 101 4.37 -6.43 1.43
CA PRO A 101 4.98 -6.32 2.75
C PRO A 101 5.91 -5.10 2.81
N ALA A 102 5.94 -4.39 3.94
CA ALA A 102 6.92 -3.33 4.22
C ALA A 102 8.31 -3.92 4.51
N SER A 103 8.89 -4.58 3.51
CA SER A 103 10.19 -5.28 3.56
C SER A 103 11.19 -4.59 2.61
N PRO A 104 11.85 -3.52 3.06
CA PRO A 104 12.73 -2.73 2.21
C PRO A 104 14.02 -3.47 1.85
N ALA A 105 14.58 -3.15 0.69
CA ALA A 105 15.81 -3.76 0.19
C ALA A 105 17.07 -3.15 0.81
N PHE A 106 17.96 -4.00 1.32
CA PHE A 106 19.28 -3.60 1.81
C PHE A 106 20.39 -3.70 0.75
N TYR A 107 20.14 -4.36 -0.38
CA TYR A 107 21.13 -4.52 -1.46
C TYR A 107 21.46 -3.22 -2.20
N LEU A 108 20.71 -2.14 -1.93
CA LEU A 108 20.98 -0.79 -2.45
C LEU A 108 21.92 0.02 -1.53
N SER A 109 22.46 -0.61 -0.47
CA SER A 109 23.34 0.05 0.51
C SER A 109 22.75 1.38 1.03
N PRO A 110 21.54 1.34 1.62
CA PRO A 110 20.86 2.55 2.11
C PRO A 110 21.72 3.26 3.16
N ARG A 111 21.75 4.59 3.10
CA ARG A 111 22.54 5.44 3.99
C ARG A 111 21.78 5.83 5.26
N GLY A 112 20.47 5.58 5.28
CA GLY A 112 19.60 5.90 6.41
C GLY A 112 18.21 5.30 6.29
N VAL A 113 17.37 5.57 7.29
CA VAL A 113 15.97 5.11 7.33
C VAL A 113 15.16 5.71 6.18
N ASP A 114 15.44 6.95 5.80
CA ASP A 114 14.74 7.62 4.70
C ASP A 114 14.92 6.88 3.37
N ASP A 115 16.13 6.37 3.07
CA ASP A 115 16.38 5.57 1.86
C ASP A 115 15.54 4.26 1.87
N LEU A 116 15.29 3.65 3.04
CA LEU A 116 14.44 2.47 3.18
C LEU A 116 12.96 2.80 2.97
N VAL A 117 12.50 3.94 3.48
CA VAL A 117 11.13 4.43 3.29
C VAL A 117 10.90 4.78 1.82
N ASP A 118 11.83 5.51 1.21
CA ASP A 118 11.80 5.88 -0.20
C ASP A 118 11.73 4.66 -1.11
N PHE A 119 12.47 3.60 -0.80
CA PHE A 119 12.37 2.35 -1.53
C PHE A 119 10.93 1.82 -1.55
N ILE A 120 10.25 1.77 -0.40
CA ILE A 120 8.86 1.29 -0.32
C ILE A 120 7.90 2.23 -1.05
N VAL A 121 8.03 3.55 -0.84
CA VAL A 121 7.17 4.56 -1.48
C VAL A 121 7.30 4.48 -3.01
N ARG A 122 8.53 4.39 -3.53
CA ARG A 122 8.81 4.24 -4.95
C ARG A 122 8.22 2.98 -5.55
N ARG A 123 8.25 1.87 -4.81
CA ARG A 123 7.60 0.61 -5.22
C ARG A 123 6.08 0.75 -5.29
N ILE A 124 5.47 1.43 -4.31
CA ILE A 124 4.02 1.72 -4.34
C ILE A 124 3.67 2.56 -5.58
N LEU A 125 4.40 3.65 -5.81
CA LEU A 125 4.18 4.55 -6.95
C LEU A 125 4.33 3.83 -8.29
N ALA A 126 5.34 2.98 -8.44
CA ALA A 126 5.53 2.16 -9.64
C ALA A 126 4.34 1.20 -9.88
N HIS A 127 3.78 0.59 -8.84
CA HIS A 127 2.59 -0.27 -8.95
C HIS A 127 1.31 0.52 -9.31
N LEU A 128 1.29 1.83 -9.07
CA LEU A 128 0.22 2.73 -9.50
C LEU A 128 0.45 3.31 -10.91
N GLY A 129 1.54 2.95 -11.59
CA GLY A 129 1.84 3.42 -12.95
C GLY A 129 2.64 4.71 -13.03
N TYR A 130 3.24 5.18 -11.92
CA TYR A 130 4.15 6.33 -11.93
C TYR A 130 5.59 5.85 -12.19
N GLU A 131 5.97 5.71 -13.45
CA GLU A 131 7.18 5.00 -13.90
C GLU A 131 8.51 5.66 -13.47
N ASP A 132 8.56 6.99 -13.36
CA ASP A 132 9.78 7.75 -12.98
C ASP A 132 10.23 7.53 -11.52
N SER A 133 9.46 6.81 -10.71
CA SER A 133 9.82 6.55 -9.31
C SER A 133 10.64 5.26 -9.11
N ALA A 134 10.72 4.36 -10.09
CA ALA A 134 11.45 3.09 -9.93
C ALA A 134 12.96 3.30 -10.11
N GLU A 135 13.76 3.06 -9.06
CA GLU A 135 15.22 3.00 -9.24
C GLU A 135 15.57 1.70 -9.99
N PRO A 136 16.30 1.75 -11.12
CA PRO A 136 16.72 0.54 -11.81
C PRO A 136 17.67 -0.25 -10.91
N TYR A 137 17.45 -1.55 -10.81
CA TYR A 137 18.34 -2.47 -10.10
C TYR A 137 19.78 -2.27 -10.61
N ARG A 138 20.67 -1.83 -9.73
CA ARG A 138 22.12 -1.81 -9.98
C ARG A 138 22.74 -3.02 -9.29
N PRO A 139 23.25 -4.02 -10.03
CA PRO A 139 23.93 -5.14 -9.41
C PRO A 139 25.15 -4.62 -8.63
N PRO A 140 25.48 -5.23 -7.47
CA PRO A 140 26.71 -4.93 -6.74
C PRO A 140 27.93 -5.00 -7.66
N GLU A 141 28.90 -4.11 -7.50
CA GLU A 141 30.12 -4.05 -8.33
C GLU A 141 30.86 -5.39 -8.43
N GLU A 142 30.76 -6.21 -7.38
CA GLU A 142 31.36 -7.54 -7.29
C GLU A 142 30.70 -8.57 -8.23
N THR A 143 29.41 -8.40 -8.54
CA THR A 143 28.67 -9.23 -9.50
C THR A 143 29.00 -8.81 -10.93
N SER A 144 29.23 -7.52 -11.17
CA SER A 144 29.59 -7.00 -12.51
C SER A 144 30.98 -7.45 -12.97
N LYS A 145 31.91 -7.72 -12.05
CA LYS A 145 33.25 -8.27 -12.37
C LYS A 145 33.26 -9.75 -12.74
N LYS A 146 32.20 -10.51 -12.46
CA LYS A 146 32.11 -11.95 -12.78
C LYS A 146 31.39 -12.26 -14.09
N LEU A 147 30.82 -11.24 -14.74
CA LEU A 147 30.11 -11.36 -16.03
C LEU A 147 30.85 -10.68 -17.20
N GLY A 148 32.10 -10.28 -17.00
CA GLY A 148 32.99 -9.74 -18.05
C GLY A 148 34.05 -10.74 -18.48
#